data_AF-A0A8H7P3L1-F1
#
_entry.id   AF-A0A8H7P3L1-F1
#
_cell.length_a   1.000
_cell.length_b   1.000
_cell.length_c   1.000
_cell.angle_alpha   90.00
_cell.angle_beta   90.00
_cell.angle_gamma   90.00
#
_symmetry.space_group_name_H-M   'P 1'
#
loop_
_entity.id
_entity.type
_entity.pdbx_description
1 polymer ?
#
loop_
_entity_poly.entity_id
_entity_poly.type
_entity_poly.pdbx_seq_one_letter_code
_entity_poly.pdbx_strand_id
1 'polypeptide(L)'
;MFNGFNTPIPPSDAELATQTLNEEASYRFSFFTANDAVTLGLSLRKRFRASSRHGKGKGLVISIQTIAGHTLFACTVGDLGGLSGVGDVSLDSWTCIEGMIAVVRRTGHSSYYVEKGMGAMGKTPKQIGIQGEYRINGGAFPIWLENAPCCPIAIVACYSGSSADDHHLVVAAVRDYLKKRRESTDAPLMSGSIPMPVPAARENTIRESTIRESTVGPYTELSVVDTKGVIFMIEGLAN
;
A
#
# COMPACT_ATOMS: atom_id res chain seq x y z
N MET A 1 -12.23 -51.96 0.92
CA MET A 1 -10.94 -51.24 0.75
C MET A 1 -11.25 -49.76 0.88
N PHE A 2 -10.96 -49.15 2.02
CA PHE A 2 -11.18 -47.73 2.27
C PHE A 2 -9.86 -46.99 1.96
N ASN A 3 -9.83 -46.21 0.88
CA ASN A 3 -8.72 -45.30 0.62
C ASN A 3 -8.80 -44.15 1.63
N GLY A 4 -7.85 -44.12 2.55
CA GLY A 4 -7.66 -43.01 3.48
C GLY A 4 -7.35 -41.73 2.71
N PHE A 5 -8.19 -40.71 2.89
CA PHE A 5 -7.93 -39.36 2.42
C PHE A 5 -6.67 -38.84 3.11
N ASN A 6 -5.57 -38.72 2.36
CA ASN A 6 -4.38 -38.02 2.80
C ASN A 6 -4.66 -36.52 2.73
N THR A 7 -5.44 -35.99 3.66
CA THR A 7 -5.63 -34.55 3.81
C THR A 7 -4.29 -33.94 4.25
N PRO A 8 -3.72 -32.98 3.52
CA PRO A 8 -2.51 -32.29 3.94
C PRO A 8 -2.74 -31.70 5.33
N ILE A 9 -1.88 -32.07 6.29
CA ILE A 9 -1.90 -31.48 7.63
C ILE A 9 -1.59 -29.99 7.47
N PRO A 10 -2.45 -29.07 7.97
CA PRO A 10 -2.16 -27.65 7.90
C PRO A 10 -0.89 -27.32 8.68
N PRO A 11 -0.08 -26.35 8.21
CA PRO A 11 1.17 -26.00 8.87
C PRO A 11 0.91 -25.52 10.30
N SER A 12 1.76 -25.96 11.22
CA SER A 12 1.77 -25.51 12.61
C SER A 12 2.16 -24.03 12.72
N ASP A 13 1.78 -23.39 13.83
CA ASP A 13 2.18 -22.00 14.09
C ASP A 13 3.71 -21.82 14.12
N ALA A 14 4.47 -22.84 14.54
CA ALA A 14 5.93 -22.81 14.52
C ALA A 14 6.50 -22.82 13.08
N GLU A 15 5.91 -23.61 12.19
CA GLU A 15 6.27 -23.63 10.78
C GLU A 15 5.93 -22.32 10.09
N LEU A 16 4.73 -21.76 10.37
CA LEU A 16 4.32 -20.46 9.86
C LEU A 16 5.22 -19.32 10.34
N ALA A 17 5.63 -19.34 11.62
CA ALA A 17 6.59 -18.37 12.14
C ALA A 17 7.95 -18.49 11.44
N THR A 18 8.45 -19.72 11.24
CA THR A 18 9.72 -19.97 10.55
C THR A 18 9.66 -19.49 9.09
N GLN A 19 8.58 -19.78 8.38
CA GLN A 19 8.37 -19.29 7.02
C GLN A 19 8.36 -17.75 6.97
N THR A 20 7.64 -17.12 7.90
CA THR A 20 7.53 -15.65 7.95
C THR A 20 8.89 -15.00 8.20
N LEU A 21 9.71 -15.58 9.07
CA LEU A 21 11.05 -15.07 9.34
C LEU A 21 11.97 -15.16 8.10
N ASN A 22 11.83 -16.23 7.31
CA ASN A 22 12.55 -16.36 6.04
C ASN A 22 12.10 -15.33 4.99
N GLU A 23 10.80 -15.03 4.93
CA GLU A 23 10.25 -13.96 4.09
C GLU A 23 10.82 -12.58 4.49
N GLU A 24 10.83 -12.26 5.79
CA GLU A 24 11.43 -11.02 6.32
C GLU A 24 12.92 -10.88 5.96
N ALA A 25 13.68 -11.96 6.08
CA ALA A 25 15.10 -11.96 5.76
C ALA A 25 15.38 -11.75 4.26
N SER A 26 14.47 -12.22 3.41
CA SER A 26 14.64 -12.21 1.94
C SER A 26 14.24 -10.89 1.28
N TYR A 27 13.30 -10.16 1.88
CA TYR A 27 12.70 -8.97 1.27
C TYR A 27 13.30 -7.66 1.80
N ARG A 28 14.54 -7.39 1.39
CA ARG A 28 15.26 -6.15 1.71
C ARG A 28 15.30 -5.19 0.52
N PHE A 29 15.26 -3.90 0.85
CA PHE A 29 15.29 -2.80 -0.10
C PHE A 29 16.72 -2.26 -0.21
N SER A 30 17.16 -1.91 -1.42
CA SER A 30 18.44 -1.17 -1.58
C SER A 30 18.32 0.28 -1.09
N PHE A 31 17.14 0.88 -1.25
CA PHE A 31 16.74 2.19 -0.73
C PHE A 31 15.21 2.27 -0.65
N PHE A 32 14.69 3.18 0.17
CA PHE A 32 13.26 3.41 0.31
C PHE A 32 12.96 4.89 0.55
N THR A 33 12.04 5.44 -0.22
CA THR A 33 11.64 6.86 -0.22
C THR A 33 10.14 6.99 0.04
N ALA A 34 9.66 8.23 0.25
CA ALA A 34 8.23 8.50 0.35
C ALA A 34 7.46 8.10 -0.93
N ASN A 35 8.07 8.24 -2.12
CA ASN A 35 7.47 7.80 -3.38
C ASN A 35 7.33 6.27 -3.46
N ASP A 36 8.29 5.52 -2.90
CA ASP A 36 8.18 4.07 -2.77
C ASP A 36 7.00 3.69 -1.86
N ALA A 37 6.82 4.40 -0.74
CA ALA A 37 5.70 4.18 0.17
C ALA A 37 4.35 4.41 -0.53
N VAL A 38 4.19 5.51 -1.26
CA VAL A 38 2.96 5.79 -2.03
C VAL A 38 2.70 4.70 -3.07
N THR A 39 3.73 4.29 -3.82
CA THR A 39 3.59 3.27 -4.87
C THR A 39 3.21 1.91 -4.29
N LEU A 40 3.86 1.51 -3.19
CA LEU A 40 3.57 0.28 -2.48
C LEU A 40 2.15 0.31 -1.88
N GLY A 41 1.75 1.41 -1.25
CA GLY A 41 0.41 1.62 -0.70
C GLY A 41 -0.69 1.52 -1.75
N LEU A 42 -0.49 2.13 -2.92
CA LEU A 42 -1.40 2.03 -4.06
C LEU A 42 -1.46 0.60 -4.63
N SER A 43 -0.34 -0.13 -4.65
CA SER A 43 -0.29 -1.54 -5.06
C SER A 43 -1.13 -2.42 -4.13
N LEU A 44 -1.02 -2.23 -2.81
CA LEU A 44 -1.83 -2.92 -1.81
C LEU A 44 -3.32 -2.66 -2.01
N ARG A 45 -3.70 -1.38 -2.15
CA ARG A 45 -5.08 -0.99 -2.45
C ARG A 45 -5.61 -1.67 -3.71
N LYS A 46 -4.83 -1.64 -4.79
CA LYS A 46 -5.22 -2.27 -6.06
C LYS A 46 -5.46 -3.78 -5.90
N ARG A 47 -4.56 -4.48 -5.20
CA ARG A 47 -4.66 -5.92 -4.94
C ARG A 47 -5.86 -6.27 -4.07
N PHE A 48 -6.10 -5.52 -3.00
CA PHE A 48 -7.25 -5.74 -2.15
C PHE A 48 -8.56 -5.54 -2.90
N ARG A 49 -8.69 -4.48 -3.70
CA ARG A 49 -9.87 -4.23 -4.53
C ARG A 49 -10.15 -5.35 -5.54
N ALA A 50 -9.11 -6.00 -6.04
CA ALA A 50 -9.23 -7.13 -6.95
C ALA A 50 -9.52 -8.47 -6.23
N SER A 51 -9.49 -8.49 -4.91
CA SER A 51 -9.69 -9.72 -4.13
C SER A 51 -11.16 -10.06 -3.94
N SER A 52 -11.46 -11.35 -3.78
CA SER A 52 -12.80 -11.81 -3.42
C SER A 52 -13.30 -11.27 -2.09
N ARG A 53 -12.40 -10.88 -1.17
CA ARG A 53 -12.74 -10.26 0.12
C ARG A 53 -13.46 -8.93 -0.09
N HIS A 54 -12.91 -8.07 -0.97
CA HIS A 54 -13.55 -6.80 -1.31
C HIS A 54 -14.88 -7.02 -2.04
N GLY A 55 -14.95 -7.99 -2.95
CA GLY A 55 -16.22 -8.36 -3.60
C GLY A 55 -17.31 -8.87 -2.64
N LYS A 56 -16.92 -9.34 -1.45
CA LYS A 56 -17.83 -9.71 -0.34
C LYS A 56 -18.11 -8.55 0.62
N GLY A 57 -17.73 -7.32 0.25
CA GLY A 57 -17.90 -6.10 1.04
C GLY A 57 -16.86 -5.86 2.12
N LYS A 58 -15.82 -6.69 2.27
CA LYS A 58 -14.80 -6.40 3.29
C LYS A 58 -14.04 -5.10 2.96
N GLY A 59 -13.86 -4.28 3.99
CA GLY A 59 -12.96 -3.14 3.97
C GLY A 59 -11.53 -3.49 4.40
N LEU A 60 -10.59 -2.59 4.12
CA LEU A 60 -9.19 -2.67 4.51
C LEU A 60 -8.69 -1.26 4.86
N VAL A 61 -7.94 -1.12 5.94
CA VAL A 61 -7.11 0.06 6.19
C VAL A 61 -5.65 -0.25 5.88
N ILE A 62 -4.91 0.74 5.40
CA ILE A 62 -3.50 0.63 5.04
C ILE A 62 -2.78 1.82 5.66
N SER A 63 -1.62 1.56 6.28
CA SER A 63 -0.73 2.56 6.85
C SER A 63 0.71 2.22 6.51
N ILE A 64 1.48 3.18 6.01
CA ILE A 64 2.93 3.06 5.86
C ILE A 64 3.54 4.23 6.61
N GLN A 65 4.37 3.90 7.60
CA GLN A 65 5.00 4.89 8.47
C GLN A 65 6.51 4.66 8.51
N THR A 66 7.29 5.69 8.74
CA THR A 66 8.69 5.52 9.15
C THR A 66 8.74 4.84 10.51
N ILE A 67 9.90 4.27 10.85
CA ILE A 67 10.11 3.68 12.18
C ILE A 67 9.88 4.70 13.31
N ALA A 68 10.18 5.98 13.03
CA ALA A 68 9.98 7.11 13.93
C ALA A 68 8.52 7.57 14.07
N GLY A 69 7.58 7.08 13.25
CA GLY A 69 6.16 7.44 13.35
C GLY A 69 5.65 8.48 12.37
N HIS A 70 6.44 8.86 11.37
CA HIS A 70 5.95 9.75 10.31
C HIS A 70 5.15 8.95 9.28
N THR A 71 3.89 9.30 9.10
CA THR A 71 3.01 8.67 8.09
C THR A 71 3.44 9.09 6.69
N LEU A 72 3.82 8.11 5.88
CA LEU A 72 4.18 8.28 4.46
C LEU A 72 2.99 7.98 3.55
N PHE A 73 2.09 7.08 3.98
CA PHE A 73 0.87 6.73 3.26
C PHE A 73 -0.20 6.24 4.26
N ALA A 74 -1.44 6.68 4.09
CA ALA A 74 -2.58 6.16 4.83
C ALA A 74 -3.79 6.08 3.89
N CYS A 75 -4.50 4.96 3.89
CA CYS A 75 -5.63 4.77 2.99
C CYS A 75 -6.66 3.80 3.56
N THR A 76 -7.92 4.22 3.52
CA THR A 76 -9.07 3.34 3.72
C THR A 76 -9.56 2.82 2.37
N VAL A 77 -9.85 1.52 2.30
CA VAL A 77 -10.37 0.83 1.13
C VAL A 77 -11.68 0.14 1.52
N GLY A 78 -12.80 0.65 1.03
CA GLY A 78 -14.14 0.15 1.31
C GLY A 78 -15.16 1.05 0.63
N ASP A 79 -16.43 0.67 0.68
CA ASP A 79 -17.51 1.43 0.01
C ASP A 79 -18.22 2.40 0.97
N LEU A 80 -17.74 2.53 2.22
CA LEU A 80 -18.12 3.51 3.26
C LEU A 80 -19.60 3.95 3.17
N GLY A 81 -20.52 3.03 3.43
CA GLY A 81 -21.96 3.31 3.39
C GLY A 81 -22.62 3.15 2.01
N GLY A 82 -22.01 2.42 1.08
CA GLY A 82 -22.66 2.01 -0.17
C GLY A 82 -23.99 1.28 0.06
N LEU A 83 -24.89 1.32 -0.94
CA LEU A 83 -26.29 0.86 -0.87
C LEU A 83 -26.50 -0.56 -0.32
N SER A 84 -25.48 -1.42 -0.34
CA SER A 84 -25.56 -2.77 0.23
C SER A 84 -25.33 -2.82 1.74
N GLY A 85 -24.72 -1.79 2.34
CA GLY A 85 -24.30 -1.78 3.75
C GLY A 85 -23.20 -2.79 4.10
N VAL A 86 -22.69 -3.56 3.14
CA VAL A 86 -21.77 -4.70 3.38
C VAL A 86 -20.30 -4.27 3.37
N GLY A 87 -20.00 -3.00 3.06
CA GLY A 87 -18.69 -2.50 2.63
C GLY A 87 -17.70 -1.98 3.69
N ASP A 88 -17.96 -2.14 4.99
CA ASP A 88 -17.40 -1.20 5.97
C ASP A 88 -16.15 -1.67 6.72
N VAL A 89 -15.28 -0.70 7.00
CA VAL A 89 -14.12 -0.82 7.88
C VAL A 89 -14.61 -0.67 9.32
N SER A 90 -14.17 -1.55 10.22
CA SER A 90 -14.59 -1.48 11.62
C SER A 90 -14.03 -0.24 12.32
N LEU A 91 -14.74 0.29 13.30
CA LEU A 91 -14.32 1.49 14.06
C LEU A 91 -12.96 1.31 14.76
N ASP A 92 -12.61 0.07 15.10
CA ASP A 92 -11.35 -0.31 15.76
C ASP A 92 -10.23 -0.68 14.78
N SER A 93 -10.47 -0.60 13.46
CA SER A 93 -9.48 -0.99 12.45
C SER A 93 -8.19 -0.18 12.52
N TRP A 94 -8.28 1.14 12.74
CA TRP A 94 -7.10 1.99 12.91
C TRP A 94 -6.35 1.70 14.22
N THR A 95 -7.08 1.45 15.31
CA THR A 95 -6.49 1.02 16.58
C THR A 95 -5.75 -0.31 16.43
N CYS A 96 -6.29 -1.24 15.65
CA CYS A 96 -5.62 -2.50 15.32
C CYS A 96 -4.32 -2.26 14.53
N ILE A 97 -4.34 -1.36 13.52
CA ILE A 97 -3.11 -0.99 12.79
C ILE A 97 -2.05 -0.42 13.74
N GLU A 98 -2.41 0.52 14.62
CA GLU A 98 -1.46 1.14 15.54
C GLU A 98 -0.85 0.10 16.50
N GLY A 99 -1.67 -0.84 16.97
CA GLY A 99 -1.20 -1.98 17.77
C GLY A 99 -0.18 -2.84 17.01
N MET A 100 -0.47 -3.23 15.78
CA MET A 100 0.45 -4.03 14.95
C MET A 100 1.74 -3.27 14.66
N ILE A 101 1.68 -1.98 14.35
CA ILE A 101 2.86 -1.13 14.14
C ILE A 101 3.70 -1.05 15.42
N ALA A 102 3.08 -0.91 16.59
CA ALA A 102 3.78 -0.92 17.87
C ALA A 102 4.50 -2.25 18.13
N VAL A 103 3.91 -3.39 17.73
CA VAL A 103 4.60 -4.69 17.78
C VAL A 103 5.87 -4.66 16.93
N VAL A 104 5.77 -4.25 15.66
CA VAL A 104 6.93 -4.21 14.75
C VAL A 104 8.01 -3.26 15.28
N ARG A 105 7.63 -2.10 15.83
CA ARG A 105 8.58 -1.16 16.46
C ARG A 105 9.34 -1.78 17.63
N ARG A 106 8.66 -2.60 18.43
CA ARG A 106 9.23 -3.19 19.65
C ARG A 106 10.08 -4.42 19.36
N THR A 107 9.67 -5.25 18.39
CA THR A 107 10.30 -6.55 18.12
C THR A 107 11.22 -6.53 16.92
N GLY A 108 11.08 -5.57 16.00
CA GLY A 108 11.76 -5.56 14.71
C GLY A 108 11.21 -6.58 13.71
N HIS A 109 10.18 -7.35 14.07
CA HIS A 109 9.61 -8.43 13.27
C HIS A 109 8.17 -8.14 12.87
N SER A 110 7.69 -8.79 11.81
CA SER A 110 6.29 -8.66 11.39
C SER A 110 5.35 -9.06 12.52
N SER A 111 4.18 -8.42 12.54
CA SER A 111 3.17 -8.72 13.56
C SER A 111 2.65 -10.16 13.43
N TYR A 112 2.71 -10.74 12.22
CA TYR A 112 2.34 -12.13 11.96
C TYR A 112 3.36 -13.13 12.52
N TYR A 113 4.67 -12.87 12.34
CA TYR A 113 5.71 -13.69 12.98
C TYR A 113 5.52 -13.71 14.50
N VAL A 114 5.28 -12.55 15.11
CA VAL A 114 5.06 -12.44 16.55
C VAL A 114 3.80 -13.18 16.97
N GLU A 115 2.69 -13.02 16.26
CA GLU A 115 1.43 -13.75 16.51
C GLU A 115 1.65 -15.28 16.49
N LYS A 116 2.33 -15.79 15.46
CA LYS A 116 2.58 -17.22 15.28
C LYS A 116 3.60 -17.78 16.27
N GLY A 117 4.66 -17.03 16.56
CA GLY A 117 5.61 -17.39 17.60
C GLY A 117 4.93 -17.49 18.97
N MET A 118 4.01 -16.58 19.29
CA MET A 118 3.23 -16.66 20.52
C MET A 118 2.29 -17.85 20.57
N GLY A 119 1.57 -18.11 19.47
CA GLY A 119 0.69 -19.28 19.34
C GLY A 119 1.44 -20.59 19.58
N ALA A 120 2.62 -20.73 18.96
CA ALA A 120 3.50 -21.87 19.14
C ALA A 120 4.01 -22.05 20.59
N MET A 121 4.24 -20.94 21.31
CA MET A 121 4.69 -20.97 22.70
C MET A 121 3.54 -21.06 23.72
N GLY A 122 2.28 -20.98 23.28
CA GLY A 122 1.11 -20.90 24.17
C GLY A 122 1.12 -19.66 25.08
N LYS A 123 1.79 -18.58 24.68
CA LYS A 123 1.95 -17.36 25.48
C LYS A 123 0.95 -16.29 25.08
N THR A 124 0.44 -15.56 26.06
CA THR A 124 -0.44 -14.40 25.85
C THR A 124 0.36 -13.11 25.62
N PRO A 125 -0.23 -12.07 24.98
CA PRO A 125 0.45 -10.77 24.76
C PRO A 125 1.04 -10.16 26.04
N LYS A 126 0.34 -10.31 27.17
CA LYS A 126 0.77 -9.82 28.48
C LYS A 126 2.05 -10.50 28.97
N GLN A 127 2.24 -11.78 28.64
CA GLN A 127 3.40 -12.58 29.08
C GLN A 127 4.68 -12.30 28.27
N ILE A 128 4.58 -11.66 27.11
CA ILE A 128 5.73 -11.28 26.28
C ILE A 128 6.09 -9.79 26.42
N GLY A 129 5.52 -9.10 27.41
CA GLY A 129 5.84 -7.71 27.73
C GLY A 129 5.29 -6.71 26.70
N ILE A 130 4.33 -7.10 25.87
CA ILE A 130 3.57 -6.17 25.03
C ILE A 130 2.50 -5.54 25.94
N GLN A 131 2.78 -4.31 26.35
CA GLN A 131 1.89 -3.51 27.20
C GLN A 131 0.86 -2.79 26.30
N GLY A 132 -0.42 -2.91 26.66
CA GLY A 132 -1.56 -2.30 25.95
C GLY A 132 -2.64 -3.32 25.61
N GLU A 133 -3.87 -2.85 25.43
CA GLU A 133 -5.03 -3.64 24.97
C GLU A 133 -4.98 -3.87 23.44
N TYR A 134 -3.78 -4.12 22.89
CA TYR A 134 -3.61 -4.35 21.47
C TYR A 134 -3.78 -5.83 21.15
N ARG A 135 -4.72 -6.14 20.26
CA ARG A 135 -4.79 -7.48 19.66
C ARG A 135 -3.66 -7.62 18.65
N ILE A 136 -2.81 -8.62 18.87
CA ILE A 136 -1.71 -8.94 17.95
C ILE A 136 -2.30 -9.73 16.80
N ASN A 137 -2.40 -9.07 15.64
CA ASN A 137 -2.83 -9.67 14.39
C ASN A 137 -1.70 -9.55 13.36
N GLY A 138 -1.69 -10.43 12.37
CA GLY A 138 -0.89 -10.31 11.16
C GLY A 138 -1.36 -9.15 10.28
N GLY A 139 -0.42 -8.61 9.51
CA GLY A 139 -0.69 -7.51 8.58
C GLY A 139 0.28 -6.35 8.66
N ALA A 140 1.18 -6.29 9.65
CA ALA A 140 2.29 -5.33 9.68
C ALA A 140 3.64 -6.01 9.38
N PHE A 141 4.42 -5.43 8.49
CA PHE A 141 5.67 -5.97 7.98
C PHE A 141 6.79 -4.90 8.01
N PRO A 142 7.98 -5.23 8.54
CA PRO A 142 9.10 -4.30 8.61
C PRO A 142 9.77 -4.11 7.24
N ILE A 143 10.11 -2.86 6.91
CA ILE A 143 10.87 -2.51 5.71
C ILE A 143 12.34 -2.37 6.10
N TRP A 144 13.13 -3.35 5.69
CA TRP A 144 14.57 -3.40 5.92
C TRP A 144 15.36 -2.90 4.73
N LEU A 145 16.48 -2.23 5.00
CA LEU A 145 17.46 -1.95 3.97
C LEU A 145 18.55 -3.03 3.93
N GLU A 146 19.09 -3.31 2.74
CA GLU A 146 20.22 -4.23 2.56
C GLU A 146 21.47 -3.75 3.31
N ASN A 147 21.66 -2.44 3.41
CA ASN A 147 22.82 -1.79 4.02
C ASN A 147 22.59 -1.25 5.45
N ALA A 148 21.42 -1.48 6.06
CA ALA A 148 21.13 -1.03 7.43
C ALA A 148 20.51 -2.18 8.26
N PRO A 149 21.34 -3.04 8.87
CA PRO A 149 20.85 -4.21 9.60
C PRO A 149 20.41 -3.91 11.05
N CYS A 150 20.61 -2.69 11.56
CA CYS A 150 20.35 -2.37 12.97
C CYS A 150 18.88 -2.15 13.31
N CYS A 151 18.09 -1.60 12.39
CA CYS A 151 16.65 -1.41 12.57
C CYS A 151 15.93 -1.30 11.23
N PRO A 152 14.64 -1.69 11.15
CA PRO A 152 13.83 -1.38 9.99
C PRO A 152 13.62 0.14 9.89
N ILE A 153 13.57 0.66 8.67
CA ILE A 153 13.45 2.11 8.42
C ILE A 153 12.01 2.58 8.32
N ALA A 154 11.10 1.67 7.98
CA ALA A 154 9.68 1.92 7.81
C ALA A 154 8.90 0.63 8.10
N ILE A 155 7.59 0.79 8.26
CA ILE A 155 6.65 -0.29 8.57
C ILE A 155 5.48 -0.11 7.60
N VAL A 156 5.11 -1.18 6.91
CA VAL A 156 3.88 -1.26 6.12
C VAL A 156 2.88 -2.14 6.86
N ALA A 157 1.69 -1.62 7.09
CA ALA A 157 0.62 -2.30 7.81
C ALA A 157 -0.69 -2.24 7.03
N CYS A 158 -1.45 -3.33 7.06
CA CYS A 158 -2.84 -3.33 6.60
C CYS A 158 -3.71 -4.20 7.50
N TYR A 159 -5.00 -3.87 7.60
CA TYR A 159 -5.95 -4.59 8.45
C TYR A 159 -7.33 -4.66 7.81
N SER A 160 -7.84 -5.88 7.62
CA SER A 160 -9.19 -6.20 7.17
C SER A 160 -9.94 -7.13 8.14
N GLY A 161 -9.30 -7.52 9.24
CA GLY A 161 -9.81 -8.48 10.23
C GLY A 161 -9.38 -9.93 9.98
N SER A 162 -8.58 -10.22 8.95
CA SER A 162 -8.03 -11.55 8.69
C SER A 162 -6.51 -11.52 8.73
N SER A 163 -5.94 -11.90 9.89
CA SER A 163 -4.49 -11.86 10.15
C SER A 163 -3.65 -12.50 9.02
N ALA A 164 -3.97 -13.74 8.64
CA ALA A 164 -3.21 -14.47 7.63
C ALA A 164 -3.35 -13.82 6.24
N ASP A 165 -4.57 -13.42 5.85
CA ASP A 165 -4.79 -12.83 4.52
C ASP A 165 -4.18 -11.43 4.40
N ASP A 166 -4.11 -10.68 5.51
CA ASP A 166 -3.49 -9.36 5.57
C ASP A 166 -1.97 -9.47 5.50
N HIS A 167 -1.37 -10.43 6.22
CA HIS A 167 0.05 -10.76 6.09
C HIS A 167 0.42 -11.15 4.67
N HIS A 168 -0.30 -12.12 4.08
CA HIS A 168 -0.04 -12.57 2.71
C HIS A 168 -0.17 -11.44 1.68
N LEU A 169 -1.16 -10.54 1.86
CA LEU A 169 -1.33 -9.37 1.00
C LEU A 169 -0.11 -8.46 1.05
N VAL A 170 0.39 -8.16 2.24
CA VAL A 170 1.57 -7.30 2.45
C VAL A 170 2.83 -7.95 1.93
N VAL A 171 3.08 -9.22 2.24
CA VAL A 171 4.27 -9.93 1.79
C VAL A 171 4.31 -10.05 0.26
N ALA A 172 3.19 -10.43 -0.37
CA ALA A 172 3.10 -10.44 -1.83
C ALA A 172 3.29 -9.02 -2.40
N ALA A 173 2.67 -8.03 -1.76
CA ALA A 173 2.96 -6.59 -1.80
C ALA A 173 4.42 -6.27 -2.10
N VAL A 174 5.21 -6.51 -1.07
CA VAL A 174 6.62 -6.16 -0.96
C VAL A 174 7.45 -6.99 -1.93
N ARG A 175 7.25 -8.31 -1.98
CA ARG A 175 7.99 -9.22 -2.88
C ARG A 175 7.91 -8.76 -4.33
N ASP A 176 6.70 -8.52 -4.82
CA ASP A 176 6.50 -8.18 -6.23
C ASP A 176 6.98 -6.76 -6.52
N TYR A 177 6.89 -5.84 -5.55
CA TYR A 177 7.47 -4.51 -5.63
C TYR A 177 8.99 -4.56 -5.81
N LEU A 178 9.67 -5.35 -4.98
CA LEU A 178 11.12 -5.54 -5.05
C LEU A 178 11.54 -6.20 -6.36
N LYS A 179 10.81 -7.22 -6.80
CA LYS A 179 11.06 -7.89 -8.09
C LYS A 179 10.98 -6.89 -9.26
N LYS A 180 9.90 -6.11 -9.32
CA LYS A 180 9.71 -5.10 -10.38
C LYS A 180 10.80 -4.02 -10.36
N ARG A 181 11.27 -3.61 -9.17
CA ARG A 181 12.37 -2.64 -9.04
C ARG A 181 13.70 -3.17 -9.57
N ARG A 182 14.01 -4.45 -9.34
CA ARG A 182 15.21 -5.10 -9.89
C ARG A 182 15.15 -5.16 -11.40
N GLU A 183 14.03 -5.60 -11.96
CA GLU A 183 13.79 -5.62 -13.41
C GLU A 183 13.91 -4.24 -14.07
N SER A 184 13.46 -3.16 -13.41
CA SER A 184 13.61 -1.80 -13.93
C SER A 184 15.04 -1.25 -13.85
N THR A 185 15.85 -1.77 -12.93
CA THR A 185 17.26 -1.35 -12.77
C THR A 185 18.16 -2.09 -13.75
N ASP A 186 17.84 -3.35 -14.03
CA ASP A 186 18.59 -4.23 -14.94
C ASP A 186 18.14 -4.12 -16.41
N ALA A 187 17.14 -3.28 -16.71
CA ALA A 187 16.72 -3.04 -18.08
C ALA A 187 17.88 -2.40 -18.87
N PRO A 188 18.43 -3.08 -19.91
CA PRO A 188 19.49 -2.49 -20.70
C PRO A 188 18.97 -1.22 -21.36
N LEU A 189 19.80 -0.17 -21.36
CA LEU A 189 19.63 1.00 -22.21
C LEU A 189 19.46 0.51 -23.66
N MET A 190 18.21 0.31 -24.07
CA MET A 190 17.87 0.06 -25.46
C MET A 190 18.28 1.32 -26.22
N SER A 191 19.44 1.25 -26.86
CA SER A 191 19.90 2.16 -27.91
C SER A 191 18.91 2.08 -29.08
N GLY A 192 17.75 2.71 -28.89
CA GLY A 192 16.79 2.97 -29.94
C GLY A 192 17.37 4.06 -30.81
N SER A 193 18.17 3.67 -31.79
CA SER A 193 18.49 4.50 -32.95
C SER A 193 17.18 4.73 -33.70
N ILE A 194 16.50 5.83 -33.37
CA ILE A 194 15.34 6.31 -34.14
C ILE A 194 15.87 6.65 -35.54
N PRO A 195 15.40 6.02 -36.62
CA PRO A 195 15.69 6.50 -37.96
C PRO A 195 15.02 7.87 -38.12
N MET A 196 15.83 8.90 -38.35
CA MET A 196 15.37 10.24 -38.71
C MET A 196 14.37 10.16 -39.88
N PRO A 197 13.18 10.77 -39.79
CA PRO A 197 12.31 10.94 -40.94
C PRO A 197 12.96 11.94 -41.90
N VAL A 198 13.14 11.51 -43.15
CA VAL A 198 13.51 12.39 -44.27
C VAL A 198 12.41 13.44 -44.43
N PRO A 199 12.71 14.75 -44.50
CA PRO A 199 11.68 15.77 -44.66
C PRO A 199 11.12 15.71 -46.08
N ALA A 200 9.84 15.34 -46.19
CA ALA A 200 9.07 15.48 -47.41
C ALA A 200 8.90 16.98 -47.73
N ALA A 201 9.08 17.32 -49.00
CA ALA A 201 9.01 18.67 -49.54
C ALA A 201 7.67 19.35 -49.21
N ARG A 202 7.76 20.62 -48.83
CA ARG A 202 6.65 21.53 -48.56
C ARG A 202 5.87 21.81 -49.84
N GLU A 203 4.57 21.55 -49.83
CA GLU A 203 3.64 22.15 -50.78
C GLU A 203 2.88 23.28 -50.05
N ASN A 204 3.22 24.52 -50.42
CA ASN A 204 2.59 25.72 -49.94
C ASN A 204 1.15 25.79 -50.44
N THR A 205 0.17 25.81 -49.53
CA THR A 205 -1.14 26.38 -49.84
C THR A 205 -1.47 27.45 -48.80
N ILE A 206 -1.39 28.68 -49.28
CA ILE A 206 -1.82 29.92 -48.65
C ILE A 206 -3.34 29.88 -48.47
N ARG A 207 -3.84 30.06 -47.25
CA ARG A 207 -5.17 30.65 -47.01
C ARG A 207 -5.16 31.56 -45.77
N GLU A 208 -5.70 32.74 -46.00
CA GLU A 208 -5.68 33.95 -45.18
C GLU A 208 -6.45 33.86 -43.85
N SER A 209 -5.86 34.57 -42.88
CA SER A 209 -6.37 35.30 -41.71
C SER A 209 -7.86 35.23 -41.31
N THR A 210 -8.08 35.10 -40.00
CA THR A 210 -8.76 36.16 -39.21
C THR A 210 -8.26 36.11 -37.76
N ILE A 211 -7.50 37.13 -37.37
CA ILE A 211 -7.12 37.43 -35.99
C ILE A 211 -8.26 38.28 -35.41
N ARG A 212 -8.82 37.88 -34.28
CA ARG A 212 -9.53 38.80 -33.38
C ARG A 212 -8.72 38.90 -32.09
N GLU A 213 -8.06 40.02 -31.96
CA GLU A 213 -7.35 40.48 -30.79
C GLU A 213 -8.36 41.22 -29.89
N SER A 214 -8.49 40.80 -28.63
CA SER A 214 -9.17 41.60 -27.61
C SER A 214 -8.27 41.70 -26.39
N THR A 215 -7.56 42.81 -26.32
CA THR A 215 -6.90 43.33 -25.12
C THR A 215 -7.94 43.86 -24.15
N VAL A 216 -8.02 43.30 -22.94
CA VAL A 216 -8.51 44.03 -21.76
C VAL A 216 -7.56 43.71 -20.60
N GLY A 217 -7.13 44.79 -19.94
CA GLY A 217 -6.14 44.81 -18.86
C GLY A 217 -6.60 44.14 -17.56
N PRO A 218 -5.86 44.37 -16.46
CA PRO A 218 -5.66 43.39 -15.42
C PRO A 218 -6.77 43.41 -14.36
N TYR A 219 -7.07 42.20 -13.87
CA TYR A 219 -7.88 41.81 -12.70
C TYR A 219 -9.29 41.24 -12.95
N THR A 220 -9.48 40.13 -12.24
CA THR A 220 -10.69 39.45 -11.73
C THR A 220 -11.36 38.29 -12.50
N GLU A 221 -11.60 37.25 -11.69
CA GLU A 221 -12.57 36.14 -11.75
C GLU A 221 -12.25 34.87 -12.57
N LEU A 222 -12.03 33.77 -11.82
CA LEU A 222 -12.15 32.40 -12.32
C LEU A 222 -13.43 31.78 -11.74
N SER A 223 -14.50 31.80 -12.52
CA SER A 223 -15.70 30.98 -12.30
C SER A 223 -15.52 29.63 -13.00
N VAL A 224 -15.56 28.51 -12.27
CA VAL A 224 -15.64 27.16 -12.85
C VAL A 224 -17.10 26.73 -12.83
N VAL A 225 -17.68 26.58 -14.03
CA VAL A 225 -19.05 26.09 -14.22
C VAL A 225 -18.97 24.59 -14.55
N ASP A 226 -19.53 23.75 -13.68
CA ASP A 226 -19.79 22.34 -14.00
C ASP A 226 -21.20 22.17 -14.58
N THR A 227 -21.34 21.16 -15.44
CA THR A 227 -22.47 20.74 -16.30
C THR A 227 -23.83 20.50 -15.60
N LYS A 228 -23.98 20.88 -14.33
CA LYS A 228 -25.25 20.82 -13.58
C LYS A 228 -25.65 22.11 -12.86
N GLY A 229 -25.01 23.25 -13.15
CA GLY A 229 -25.56 24.58 -12.82
C GLY A 229 -25.65 24.92 -11.33
N VAL A 230 -24.72 24.44 -10.51
CA VAL A 230 -24.62 24.83 -9.08
C VAL A 230 -23.41 25.76 -8.90
N ILE A 231 -23.66 26.97 -8.40
CA ILE A 231 -22.64 27.97 -8.09
C ILE A 231 -22.16 27.76 -6.65
N PHE A 232 -20.87 27.51 -6.45
CA PHE A 232 -20.25 27.50 -5.11
C PHE A 232 -19.45 28.79 -4.91
N MET A 233 -19.81 29.57 -3.88
CA MET A 233 -18.97 30.67 -3.39
C MET A 233 -17.95 30.12 -2.39
N ILE A 234 -16.67 30.42 -2.59
CA ILE A 234 -15.58 30.05 -1.68
C ILE A 234 -15.13 31.34 -0.99
N GLU A 235 -15.51 31.55 0.28
CA GLU A 235 -14.90 32.60 1.11
C GLU A 235 -13.56 32.10 1.65
N GLY A 236 -12.48 32.76 1.24
CA GLY A 236 -11.17 32.62 1.86
C GLY A 236 -11.08 33.52 3.07
N LEU A 237 -10.88 32.93 4.25
CA LEU A 237 -10.44 33.66 5.44
C LEU A 237 -8.93 33.46 5.60
N ALA A 238 -8.20 34.53 5.29
CA ALA A 238 -6.83 34.74 5.71
C ALA A 238 -6.84 35.40 7.09
N ASN A 239 -6.39 34.67 8.11
CA ASN A 239 -5.44 35.09 9.15
C ASN A 239 -5.16 33.93 10.10
#